data_AF-A0A0W8BCS8-F1
#
_entry.id   AF-A0A0W8BCS8-F1
#
_cell.length_a   1.000
_cell.length_b   1.000
_cell.length_c   1.000
_cell.angle_alpha   90.00
_cell.angle_beta   90.00
_cell.angle_gamma   90.00
#
_symmetry.space_group_name_H-M   'P 1'
#
loop_
_entity.id
_entity.type
_entity.pdbx_description
1 polymer ?
#
loop_
_entity_poly.entity_id
_entity_poly.type
_entity_poly.pdbx_seq_one_letter_code
_entity_poly.pdbx_strand_id
1 'polypeptide(L)'
;MASDAEGHVLGNFHAYYSFNPVHERLRFMDVQTANALRRALLVKKDKSEATCTVLDVGCNEGDLTIGLYDALNGRATLVDANQIDDVANFDLKNISTLNERMQKEKKQVEYLIQDEGETSHRRRYVCELQIDGKTMGHGEGVSKKVAKAKAAEVALRILDGTDSKMPGKETSDKKVVPELLSLTEEELATRKPLMVLGVDIDEVLIERAAKKSVLLTEEDAVQFRHVDVMMSKFSKEIAPFLELAQRLTADRKFDLITCFSVTMWIHLNNGDDGLWKFLETVSDMTEHLIIEPQTWKCYRNAQKRLTRMRVEVPQSFREIKVRTDVVEKIDAFLLAAGRFRYKAQLGKTNWVCSTIVTGISESGAMEKLQDYLDVAYALVTLQAVVLVPTLARIRLVYTFLWNVFTVIATKMESPTALGLAMVMGLSVMLSWYALRFFDRSVFDSMLLGWFGFISKYHVFRDLANAGNFLLHFMCPVVFTAKYMAYVEVWMALTILGISVLWVYFVADGALIANDIYHFSPPRSLQFGLWQVILSNLTVPLSCVLVQWSGVSDLLTSTAQEAARLFFSK
;
A
#
# COMPACT_ATOMS: atom_id res chain seq x y z
N MET A 1 -42.83 -1.69 4.38
CA MET A 1 -42.42 -0.99 3.15
C MET A 1 -41.53 0.22 3.43
N ALA A 2 -41.88 1.12 4.38
CA ALA A 2 -41.00 2.25 4.74
C ALA A 2 -39.70 1.81 5.44
N SER A 3 -39.76 0.84 6.36
CA SER A 3 -38.59 0.30 7.08
C SER A 3 -37.58 -0.41 6.15
N ASP A 4 -38.06 -1.13 5.12
CA ASP A 4 -37.18 -1.76 4.11
C ASP A 4 -36.44 -0.73 3.26
N ALA A 5 -37.09 0.41 2.96
CA ALA A 5 -36.49 1.45 2.13
C ALA A 5 -35.31 2.13 2.83
N GLU A 6 -35.41 2.34 4.13
CA GLU A 6 -34.36 2.95 4.96
C GLU A 6 -33.11 2.07 5.05
N GLY A 7 -33.27 0.76 5.26
CA GLY A 7 -32.15 -0.19 5.21
C GLY A 7 -31.40 -0.19 3.87
N HIS A 8 -32.09 0.06 2.76
CA HIS A 8 -31.45 0.20 1.44
C HIS A 8 -30.67 1.51 1.24
N VAL A 9 -31.01 2.56 1.97
CA VAL A 9 -30.35 3.88 1.95
C VAL A 9 -29.08 3.85 2.80
N LEU A 10 -29.13 3.20 3.96
CA LEU A 10 -27.99 3.05 4.88
C LEU A 10 -27.08 1.86 4.52
N GLY A 11 -27.56 0.89 3.74
CA GLY A 11 -26.79 -0.29 3.37
C GLY A 11 -26.91 -1.46 4.33
N ASN A 12 -27.92 -1.45 5.21
CA ASN A 12 -28.16 -2.42 6.27
C ASN A 12 -28.88 -3.66 5.70
N PHE A 13 -28.24 -4.36 4.76
CA PHE A 13 -28.83 -5.56 4.15
C PHE A 13 -28.84 -6.71 5.14
N HIS A 14 -30.02 -7.27 5.42
CA HIS A 14 -30.13 -8.55 6.10
C HIS A 14 -29.31 -9.63 5.36
N ALA A 15 -28.61 -10.47 6.13
CA ALA A 15 -27.79 -11.57 5.63
C ALA A 15 -26.75 -11.16 4.57
N TYR A 16 -26.13 -9.98 4.72
CA TYR A 16 -25.16 -9.42 3.77
C TYR A 16 -24.04 -10.41 3.38
N TYR A 17 -23.58 -11.23 4.33
CA TYR A 17 -22.52 -12.20 4.12
C TYR A 17 -22.99 -13.48 3.38
N SER A 18 -24.27 -13.64 3.10
CA SER A 18 -24.76 -14.68 2.15
C SER A 18 -24.39 -14.37 0.69
N PHE A 19 -24.24 -13.08 0.36
CA PHE A 19 -23.83 -12.60 -0.97
C PHE A 19 -22.33 -12.31 -1.04
N ASN A 20 -21.70 -12.12 0.12
CA ASN A 20 -20.29 -11.80 0.29
C ASN A 20 -19.70 -12.71 1.39
N PRO A 21 -19.43 -13.99 1.12
CA PRO A 21 -19.06 -14.95 2.16
C PRO A 21 -17.88 -14.50 3.03
N VAL A 22 -17.95 -14.78 4.33
CA VAL A 22 -16.92 -14.39 5.30
C VAL A 22 -15.54 -14.96 4.93
N HIS A 23 -15.47 -16.22 4.50
CA HIS A 23 -14.21 -16.85 4.09
C HIS A 23 -13.59 -16.15 2.87
N GLU A 24 -14.40 -15.73 1.89
CA GLU A 24 -13.94 -14.94 0.74
C GLU A 24 -13.46 -13.54 1.14
N ARG A 25 -14.11 -12.95 2.15
CA ARG A 25 -13.72 -11.64 2.68
C ARG A 25 -12.43 -11.72 3.49
N LEU A 26 -12.21 -12.82 4.22
CA LEU A 26 -11.00 -13.04 5.02
C LEU A 26 -9.89 -13.80 4.27
N ARG A 27 -10.08 -14.13 2.99
CA ARG A 27 -9.09 -14.89 2.18
C ARG A 27 -7.71 -14.25 2.09
N PHE A 28 -7.65 -12.95 2.35
CA PHE A 28 -6.42 -12.19 2.37
C PHE A 28 -5.63 -12.36 3.68
N MET A 29 -6.31 -12.81 4.75
CA MET A 29 -5.66 -13.26 5.98
C MET A 29 -5.21 -14.70 5.75
N ASP A 30 -4.26 -14.89 4.84
CA ASP A 30 -3.60 -16.18 4.74
C ASP A 30 -2.94 -16.55 6.09
N VAL A 31 -2.53 -17.81 6.22
CA VAL A 31 -1.96 -18.31 7.47
C VAL A 31 -0.80 -17.43 7.96
N GLN A 32 0.02 -16.89 7.07
CA GLN A 32 1.14 -16.04 7.42
C GLN A 32 0.69 -14.67 7.95
N THR A 33 -0.23 -14.02 7.26
CA THR A 33 -0.78 -12.70 7.62
C THR A 33 -1.58 -12.77 8.91
N ALA A 34 -2.43 -13.78 9.06
CA ALA A 34 -3.21 -13.99 10.29
C ALA A 34 -2.28 -14.20 11.48
N ASN A 35 -1.20 -14.98 11.32
CA ASN A 35 -0.22 -15.21 12.39
C ASN A 35 0.62 -13.97 12.70
N ALA A 36 1.04 -13.20 11.69
CA ALA A 36 1.74 -11.94 11.90
C ALA A 36 0.87 -10.94 12.68
N LEU A 37 -0.40 -10.82 12.29
CA LEU A 37 -1.37 -9.97 12.96
C LEU A 37 -1.65 -10.45 14.39
N ARG A 38 -1.80 -11.77 14.58
CA ARG A 38 -1.98 -12.38 15.90
C ARG A 38 -0.80 -12.09 16.83
N ARG A 39 0.44 -12.23 16.36
CA ARG A 39 1.63 -11.89 17.15
C ARG A 39 1.73 -10.40 17.44
N ALA A 40 1.42 -9.56 16.45
CA ALA A 40 1.47 -8.11 16.61
C ALA A 40 0.45 -7.61 17.65
N LEU A 41 -0.78 -8.14 17.61
CA LEU A 41 -1.88 -7.68 18.44
C LEU A 41 -1.94 -8.38 19.80
N LEU A 42 -1.78 -9.71 19.83
CA LEU A 42 -2.08 -10.52 21.01
C LEU A 42 -0.88 -10.88 21.86
N VAL A 43 0.37 -10.81 21.37
CA VAL A 43 1.54 -11.18 22.17
C VAL A 43 2.10 -9.94 22.87
N LYS A 44 2.22 -9.98 24.21
CA LYS A 44 2.78 -8.86 24.98
C LYS A 44 4.25 -8.62 24.62
N LYS A 45 4.56 -7.40 24.16
CA LYS A 45 5.94 -6.91 24.02
C LYS A 45 6.44 -6.17 25.26
N ASP A 46 5.53 -5.53 25.99
CA ASP A 46 5.82 -4.78 27.22
C ASP A 46 4.76 -5.02 28.31
N LYS A 47 5.07 -4.67 29.56
CA LYS A 47 4.21 -4.90 30.74
C LYS A 47 3.01 -3.94 30.87
N SER A 48 2.85 -2.94 30.00
CA SER A 48 1.89 -1.84 30.20
C SER A 48 0.44 -2.14 29.78
N GLU A 49 0.23 -2.93 28.73
CA GLU A 49 -1.13 -3.16 28.18
C GLU A 49 -1.72 -4.52 28.58
N ALA A 50 -2.88 -4.48 29.23
CA ALA A 50 -3.55 -5.66 29.77
C ALA A 50 -4.29 -6.48 28.70
N THR A 51 -4.94 -5.82 27.72
CA THR A 51 -5.80 -6.46 26.71
C THR A 51 -5.53 -5.94 25.30
N CYS A 52 -5.95 -6.69 24.28
CA CYS A 52 -6.06 -6.23 22.90
C CYS A 52 -7.53 -5.89 22.59
N THR A 53 -7.75 -4.80 21.87
CA THR A 53 -9.06 -4.22 21.57
C THR A 53 -9.27 -4.05 20.06
N VAL A 54 -10.38 -4.58 19.56
CA VAL A 54 -10.76 -4.52 18.14
C VAL A 54 -12.15 -3.90 18.00
N LEU A 55 -12.32 -2.98 17.06
CA LEU A 55 -13.63 -2.42 16.69
C LEU A 55 -13.93 -2.71 15.21
N ASP A 56 -15.08 -3.30 14.94
CA ASP A 56 -15.60 -3.53 13.60
C ASP A 56 -16.77 -2.58 13.31
N VAL A 57 -16.56 -1.63 12.38
CA VAL A 57 -17.55 -0.60 12.02
C VAL A 57 -18.41 -1.08 10.87
N GLY A 58 -19.73 -1.10 11.09
CA GLY A 58 -20.71 -1.64 10.14
C GLY A 58 -20.75 -3.16 10.18
N CYS A 59 -20.80 -3.73 11.40
CA CYS A 59 -20.69 -5.17 11.60
C CYS A 59 -21.87 -5.98 11.02
N ASN A 60 -22.96 -5.32 10.62
CA ASN A 60 -24.20 -5.96 10.17
C ASN A 60 -24.66 -6.97 11.24
N GLU A 61 -24.90 -8.22 10.87
CA GLU A 61 -25.26 -9.30 11.80
C GLU A 61 -24.04 -9.98 12.47
N GLY A 62 -22.86 -9.39 12.39
CA GLY A 62 -21.67 -9.85 13.10
C GLY A 62 -20.93 -11.05 12.50
N ASP A 63 -21.32 -11.58 11.34
CA ASP A 63 -20.69 -12.78 10.76
C ASP A 63 -19.18 -12.58 10.49
N LEU A 64 -18.81 -11.42 9.95
CA LEU A 64 -17.40 -11.10 9.69
C LEU A 64 -16.65 -10.76 10.97
N THR A 65 -17.30 -10.09 11.94
CA THR A 65 -16.72 -9.80 13.25
C THR A 65 -16.36 -11.10 13.99
N ILE A 66 -17.26 -12.09 13.98
CA ILE A 66 -17.03 -13.43 14.56
C ILE A 66 -15.95 -14.16 13.76
N GLY A 67 -16.01 -14.12 12.43
CA GLY A 67 -14.99 -14.73 11.58
C GLY A 67 -13.58 -14.16 11.81
N LEU A 68 -13.46 -12.85 12.01
CA LEU A 68 -12.20 -12.18 12.34
C LEU A 68 -11.69 -12.61 13.72
N TYR A 69 -12.58 -12.67 14.72
CA TYR A 69 -12.26 -13.17 16.05
C TYR A 69 -11.73 -14.61 16.01
N ASP A 70 -12.40 -15.49 15.25
CA ASP A 70 -11.96 -16.87 15.06
C ASP A 70 -10.63 -16.97 14.30
N ALA A 71 -10.40 -16.11 13.32
CA ALA A 71 -9.13 -16.06 12.58
C ALA A 71 -7.97 -15.62 13.48
N LEU A 72 -8.16 -14.58 14.30
CA LEU A 72 -7.16 -14.11 15.26
C LEU A 72 -6.89 -15.13 16.37
N ASN A 73 -7.89 -15.95 16.73
CA ASN A 73 -7.70 -17.07 17.65
C ASN A 73 -7.13 -18.34 17.02
N GLY A 74 -6.88 -18.35 15.70
CA GLY A 74 -6.35 -19.50 14.98
C GLY A 74 -7.35 -20.66 14.85
N ARG A 75 -8.65 -20.38 14.94
CA ARG A 75 -9.73 -21.36 14.78
C ARG A 75 -10.40 -21.29 13.41
N ALA A 76 -10.20 -20.20 12.66
CA ALA A 76 -10.69 -20.11 11.30
C ALA A 76 -9.97 -21.13 10.42
N THR A 77 -10.74 -21.84 9.59
CA THR A 77 -10.19 -22.60 8.46
C THR A 77 -9.80 -21.59 7.39
N LEU A 78 -8.57 -21.08 7.46
CA LEU A 78 -8.02 -20.15 6.48
C LEU A 78 -7.64 -20.96 5.25
N VAL A 79 -8.43 -20.85 4.19
CA VAL A 79 -8.15 -21.49 2.89
C VAL A 79 -6.92 -20.81 2.29
N ASP A 80 -5.97 -21.60 1.79
CA ASP A 80 -4.77 -21.08 1.09
C ASP A 80 -5.22 -20.17 -0.05
N ALA A 81 -4.61 -18.99 -0.21
CA ALA A 81 -4.94 -18.02 -1.27
C ALA A 81 -4.85 -18.62 -2.69
N ASN A 82 -4.16 -19.76 -2.82
CA ASN A 82 -4.02 -20.54 -4.07
C ASN A 82 -5.03 -21.69 -4.22
N GLN A 83 -5.83 -22.03 -3.20
CA GLN A 83 -6.90 -23.01 -3.29
C GLN A 83 -8.24 -22.30 -3.48
N ILE A 84 -8.69 -22.26 -4.73
CA ILE A 84 -10.06 -21.84 -5.09
C ILE A 84 -10.99 -22.98 -4.67
N ASP A 85 -11.61 -22.89 -3.49
CA ASP A 85 -12.65 -23.84 -3.09
C ASP A 85 -13.92 -23.62 -3.95
N ASP A 86 -14.46 -24.73 -4.47
CA ASP A 86 -15.62 -24.85 -5.36
C ASP A 86 -16.96 -24.30 -4.80
N VAL A 87 -16.96 -23.69 -3.62
CA VAL A 87 -18.19 -23.19 -2.96
C VAL A 87 -18.55 -21.78 -3.41
N ALA A 88 -17.59 -20.98 -3.86
CA ALA A 88 -17.79 -19.60 -4.30
C ALA A 88 -17.60 -19.37 -5.81
N ASN A 89 -17.15 -20.37 -6.55
CA ASN A 89 -16.83 -20.25 -7.97
C ASN A 89 -18.00 -20.68 -8.87
N PHE A 90 -19.14 -19.99 -8.80
CA PHE A 90 -20.13 -20.17 -9.87
C PHE A 90 -19.62 -19.44 -11.11
N ASP A 91 -19.09 -20.16 -12.08
CA ASP A 91 -18.74 -19.55 -13.36
C ASP A 91 -20.04 -19.20 -14.09
N LEU A 92 -20.27 -17.90 -14.32
CA LEU A 92 -21.37 -17.42 -15.14
C LEU A 92 -21.32 -17.99 -16.56
N LYS A 93 -20.16 -18.47 -17.00
CA LYS A 93 -19.98 -19.18 -18.27
C LYS A 93 -20.62 -20.56 -18.27
N ASN A 94 -20.86 -21.21 -17.13
CA ASN A 94 -21.50 -22.54 -17.09
C ASN A 94 -22.86 -22.55 -17.81
N ILE A 95 -23.62 -21.44 -17.71
CA ILE A 95 -24.89 -21.29 -18.43
C ILE A 95 -24.66 -21.25 -19.95
N SER A 96 -23.71 -20.44 -20.43
CA SER A 96 -23.41 -20.35 -21.87
C SER A 96 -22.80 -21.64 -22.42
N THR A 97 -21.86 -22.24 -21.69
CA THR A 97 -21.18 -23.48 -22.08
C THR A 97 -22.16 -24.64 -22.20
N LEU A 98 -23.08 -24.79 -21.24
CA LEU A 98 -24.12 -25.81 -21.30
C LEU A 98 -25.07 -25.58 -22.47
N ASN A 99 -25.53 -24.34 -22.68
CA ASN A 99 -26.46 -24.03 -23.76
C ASN A 99 -25.81 -24.26 -25.14
N GLU A 100 -24.55 -23.85 -25.33
CA GLU A 100 -23.80 -24.09 -26.58
C GLU A 100 -23.64 -25.59 -26.85
N ARG A 101 -23.31 -26.38 -25.82
CA ARG A 101 -23.15 -27.83 -25.95
C ARG A 101 -24.48 -28.52 -26.31
N MET A 102 -25.56 -28.16 -25.63
CA MET A 102 -26.87 -28.76 -25.89
C MET A 102 -27.45 -28.33 -27.25
N GLN A 103 -27.16 -27.11 -27.71
CA GLN A 103 -27.49 -26.67 -29.06
C GLN A 103 -26.76 -27.51 -30.12
N LYS A 104 -25.49 -27.84 -29.90
CA LYS A 104 -24.71 -28.73 -30.78
C LYS A 104 -25.27 -30.15 -30.81
N GLU A 105 -25.74 -30.65 -29.68
CA GLU A 105 -26.36 -31.97 -29.53
C GLU A 105 -27.86 -32.01 -29.92
N LYS A 106 -28.44 -30.87 -30.32
CA LYS A 106 -29.87 -30.69 -30.65
C LYS A 106 -30.82 -31.09 -29.51
N LYS A 107 -30.41 -30.88 -28.26
CA LYS A 107 -31.22 -31.14 -27.06
C LYS A 107 -31.87 -29.86 -26.54
N GLN A 108 -33.08 -29.98 -26.01
CA GLN A 108 -33.82 -28.86 -25.44
C GLN A 108 -33.44 -28.66 -23.96
N VAL A 109 -33.04 -27.44 -23.59
CA VAL A 109 -32.71 -27.08 -22.20
C VAL A 109 -33.78 -26.16 -21.64
N GLU A 110 -34.34 -26.51 -20.49
CA GLU A 110 -35.31 -25.71 -19.75
C GLU A 110 -34.82 -25.42 -18.33
N TYR A 111 -34.96 -24.16 -17.90
CA TYR A 111 -34.60 -23.72 -16.55
C TYR A 111 -35.87 -23.35 -15.79
N LEU A 112 -36.34 -24.24 -14.93
CA LEU A 112 -37.51 -24.06 -14.08
C LEU A 112 -37.08 -23.35 -12.80
N ILE A 113 -37.38 -22.06 -12.70
CA ILE A 113 -37.02 -21.27 -11.53
C ILE A 113 -38.24 -21.01 -10.67
N GLN A 114 -38.15 -21.38 -9.41
CA GLN A 114 -39.12 -21.05 -8.37
C GLN A 114 -38.51 -20.03 -7.41
N ASP A 115 -39.33 -19.07 -6.99
CA ASP A 115 -38.99 -18.16 -5.90
C ASP A 115 -39.62 -18.72 -4.62
N GLU A 116 -38.81 -19.38 -3.80
CA GLU A 116 -39.22 -19.94 -2.50
C GLU A 116 -38.96 -18.95 -1.35
N GLY A 117 -38.82 -17.67 -1.67
CA GLY A 117 -38.62 -16.64 -0.66
C GLY A 117 -39.90 -16.30 0.12
N GLU A 118 -39.80 -16.25 1.44
CA GLU A 118 -40.94 -15.85 2.30
C GLU A 118 -41.27 -14.35 2.19
N THR A 119 -40.30 -13.49 1.82
CA THR A 119 -40.48 -12.04 1.63
C THR A 119 -39.61 -11.52 0.48
N SER A 120 -39.89 -10.31 -0.05
CA SER A 120 -39.11 -9.71 -1.15
C SER A 120 -37.60 -9.52 -0.82
N HIS A 121 -37.23 -9.60 0.46
CA HIS A 121 -35.87 -9.49 0.99
C HIS A 121 -35.24 -10.85 1.33
N ARG A 122 -36.03 -11.93 1.27
CA ARG A 122 -35.61 -13.33 1.51
C ARG A 122 -35.76 -14.16 0.23
N ARG A 123 -35.39 -13.62 -0.94
CA ARG A 123 -35.57 -14.35 -2.20
C ARG A 123 -34.60 -15.52 -2.29
N ARG A 124 -35.12 -16.73 -2.11
CA ARG A 124 -34.41 -17.98 -2.37
C ARG A 124 -34.90 -18.49 -3.71
N TYR A 125 -34.06 -18.40 -4.73
CA TYR A 125 -34.38 -18.97 -6.02
C TYR A 125 -33.86 -20.39 -6.08
N VAL A 126 -34.77 -21.31 -6.35
CA VAL A 126 -34.46 -22.71 -6.64
C VAL A 126 -34.60 -22.88 -8.15
N CYS A 127 -33.59 -23.45 -8.79
CA CYS A 127 -33.57 -23.71 -10.22
C CYS A 127 -33.39 -25.20 -10.46
N GLU A 128 -34.40 -25.82 -11.04
CA GLU A 128 -34.29 -27.15 -11.64
C GLU A 128 -34.00 -26.99 -13.13
N LEU A 129 -32.96 -27.66 -13.60
CA LEU A 129 -32.55 -27.65 -15.00
C LEU A 129 -32.93 -28.99 -15.62
N GLN A 130 -33.73 -28.93 -16.69
CA GLN A 130 -34.15 -30.10 -17.47
C GLN A 130 -33.51 -30.10 -18.86
N ILE A 131 -33.06 -31.27 -19.30
CA ILE A 131 -32.59 -31.52 -20.67
C ILE A 131 -33.48 -32.62 -21.25
N ASP A 132 -34.18 -32.33 -22.35
CA ASP A 132 -35.17 -33.21 -22.99
C ASP A 132 -36.22 -33.77 -22.00
N GLY A 133 -36.67 -32.94 -21.06
CA GLY A 133 -37.66 -33.28 -20.04
C GLY A 133 -37.14 -34.10 -18.85
N LYS A 134 -35.83 -34.39 -18.78
CA LYS A 134 -35.20 -35.04 -17.62
C LYS A 134 -34.46 -34.02 -16.77
N THR A 135 -34.69 -34.02 -15.45
CA THR A 135 -33.94 -33.17 -14.51
C THR A 135 -32.48 -33.60 -14.45
N MET A 136 -31.59 -32.68 -14.80
CA MET A 136 -30.14 -32.88 -14.93
C MET A 136 -29.34 -31.95 -14.01
N GLY A 137 -29.96 -30.97 -13.34
CA GLY A 137 -29.25 -30.09 -12.43
C GLY A 137 -30.17 -29.42 -11.43
N HIS A 138 -29.69 -29.27 -10.20
CA HIS A 138 -30.34 -28.52 -9.14
C HIS A 138 -29.42 -27.40 -8.68
N GLY A 139 -29.95 -26.19 -8.53
CA GLY A 139 -29.16 -25.04 -8.12
C GLY A 139 -29.97 -24.07 -7.29
N GLU A 140 -29.42 -23.66 -6.17
CA GLU A 140 -30.06 -22.69 -5.28
C GLU A 140 -29.22 -21.42 -5.13
N GLY A 141 -29.89 -20.27 -5.12
CA GLY A 141 -29.20 -19.01 -4.97
C GLY A 141 -30.09 -17.84 -4.64
N VAL A 142 -29.46 -16.81 -4.10
CA VAL A 142 -30.07 -15.51 -3.77
C VAL A 142 -30.47 -14.68 -5.01
N SER A 143 -30.13 -15.15 -6.21
CA SER A 143 -30.63 -14.61 -7.47
C SER A 143 -30.93 -15.73 -8.46
N LYS A 144 -31.90 -15.49 -9.36
CA LYS A 144 -32.20 -16.38 -10.49
C LYS A 144 -30.94 -16.76 -11.28
N LYS A 145 -29.98 -15.83 -11.40
CA LYS A 145 -28.74 -16.04 -12.16
C LYS A 145 -27.79 -17.01 -11.45
N VAL A 146 -27.67 -16.91 -10.14
CA VAL A 146 -26.83 -17.80 -9.32
C VAL A 146 -27.44 -19.20 -9.28
N ALA A 147 -28.74 -19.31 -9.06
CA ALA A 147 -29.46 -20.58 -9.08
C ALA A 147 -29.28 -21.30 -10.43
N LYS A 148 -29.41 -20.58 -11.55
CA LYS A 148 -29.15 -21.12 -12.90
C LYS A 148 -27.71 -21.58 -13.11
N ALA A 149 -26.73 -20.79 -12.68
CA ALA A 149 -25.31 -21.11 -12.89
C ALA A 149 -24.91 -22.39 -12.15
N LYS A 150 -25.39 -22.57 -10.92
CA LYS A 150 -25.18 -23.80 -10.13
C LYS A 150 -25.91 -25.00 -10.74
N ALA A 151 -27.15 -24.83 -11.17
CA ALA A 151 -27.88 -25.91 -11.85
C ALA A 151 -27.19 -26.33 -13.16
N ALA A 152 -26.65 -25.37 -13.92
CA ALA A 152 -25.89 -25.64 -15.14
C ALA A 152 -24.56 -26.34 -14.87
N GLU A 153 -23.88 -25.98 -13.78
CA GLU A 153 -22.66 -26.65 -13.35
C GLU A 153 -22.90 -28.13 -13.01
N VAL A 154 -23.95 -28.44 -12.23
CA VAL A 154 -24.33 -29.82 -11.90
C VAL A 154 -24.64 -30.60 -13.18
N ALA A 155 -25.38 -30.00 -14.12
CA ALA A 155 -25.69 -30.64 -15.40
C ALA A 155 -24.45 -30.89 -16.26
N LEU A 156 -23.50 -29.95 -16.32
CA LEU A 156 -22.24 -30.12 -17.04
C LEU A 156 -21.40 -31.26 -16.46
N ARG A 157 -21.27 -31.35 -15.13
CA ARG A 157 -20.57 -32.46 -14.46
C ARG A 157 -21.18 -33.82 -14.81
N ILE A 158 -22.51 -33.92 -14.79
CA ILE A 158 -23.21 -35.16 -15.19
C ILE A 158 -22.93 -35.50 -16.66
N LEU A 159 -22.90 -34.51 -17.56
CA LEU A 159 -22.62 -34.70 -18.99
C LEU A 159 -21.14 -35.03 -19.28
N ASP A 160 -20.22 -34.60 -18.42
CA ASP A 160 -18.79 -34.90 -18.48
C ASP A 160 -18.43 -36.27 -17.90
N GLY A 161 -19.42 -36.99 -17.36
CA GLY A 161 -19.25 -38.34 -16.81
C GLY A 161 -18.59 -38.36 -15.43
N THR A 162 -18.51 -37.20 -14.76
CA THR A 162 -17.98 -37.06 -13.40
C THR A 162 -19.10 -37.13 -12.36
N ASP A 163 -19.85 -38.23 -12.34
CA ASP A 163 -20.19 -38.88 -11.06
C ASP A 163 -20.93 -40.22 -11.24
N SER A 164 -20.27 -41.28 -10.76
CA SER A 164 -20.95 -42.43 -10.19
C SER A 164 -20.56 -42.51 -8.71
N LYS A 165 -21.02 -41.55 -7.90
CA LYS A 165 -21.24 -41.67 -6.44
C LYS A 165 -21.81 -40.36 -5.88
N MET A 166 -22.97 -40.45 -5.23
CA MET A 166 -23.41 -39.41 -4.28
C MET A 166 -22.37 -39.26 -3.16
N PRO A 167 -22.12 -38.04 -2.61
CA PRO A 167 -21.27 -37.90 -1.44
C PRO A 167 -22.05 -38.29 -0.19
N GLY A 168 -22.13 -39.59 0.07
CA GLY A 168 -22.17 -40.10 1.43
C GLY A 168 -20.80 -39.91 2.06
N LYS A 169 -20.79 -39.49 3.33
CA LYS A 169 -19.65 -39.51 4.25
C LYS A 169 -18.65 -40.62 3.92
N GLU A 170 -17.45 -40.24 3.49
CA GLU A 170 -16.15 -40.82 3.88
C GLU A 170 -15.08 -40.28 2.92
N THR A 171 -14.14 -39.50 3.45
CA THR A 171 -12.85 -39.25 2.78
C THR A 171 -11.74 -39.61 3.76
N SER A 172 -11.27 -40.84 3.63
CA SER A 172 -9.88 -41.17 3.91
C SER A 172 -9.04 -40.69 2.73
N ASP A 173 -8.53 -39.48 2.81
CA ASP A 173 -7.35 -39.08 2.05
C ASP A 173 -6.56 -38.10 2.90
N LYS A 174 -5.26 -38.38 3.00
CA LYS A 174 -4.31 -37.63 3.83
C LYS A 174 -4.21 -36.20 3.31
N LYS A 175 -5.06 -35.31 3.81
CA LYS A 175 -4.85 -33.86 3.76
C LYS A 175 -3.51 -33.60 4.45
N VAL A 176 -2.52 -33.17 3.68
CA VAL A 176 -1.42 -32.38 4.24
C VAL A 176 -2.08 -31.08 4.68
N VAL A 177 -2.52 -31.06 5.94
CA VAL A 177 -2.94 -29.85 6.63
C VAL A 177 -1.70 -28.95 6.61
N PRO A 178 -1.74 -27.75 6.00
CA PRO A 178 -0.65 -26.80 6.15
C PRO A 178 -0.50 -26.60 7.65
N GLU A 179 0.67 -26.94 8.17
CA GLU A 179 0.97 -26.88 9.59
C GLU A 179 0.63 -25.47 10.07
N LEU A 180 -0.49 -25.36 10.79
CA LEU A 180 -0.93 -24.12 11.39
C LEU A 180 0.23 -23.75 12.32
N LEU A 181 1.03 -22.73 11.95
CA LEU A 181 2.08 -22.19 12.81
C LEU A 181 1.39 -21.55 14.02
N SER A 182 0.93 -22.38 14.95
CA SER A 182 0.33 -21.99 16.20
C SER A 182 1.30 -21.08 16.94
N LEU A 183 0.75 -20.16 17.74
CA LEU A 183 1.58 -19.46 18.72
C LEU A 183 2.35 -20.51 19.54
N THR A 184 3.61 -20.22 19.85
CA THR A 184 4.39 -21.08 20.76
C THR A 184 3.76 -21.08 22.15
N GLU A 185 4.06 -22.08 22.98
CA GLU A 185 3.58 -22.10 24.37
C GLU A 185 3.98 -20.84 25.15
N GLU A 186 5.15 -20.27 24.84
CA GLU A 186 5.63 -19.00 25.40
C GLU A 186 4.80 -17.79 24.93
N GLU A 187 4.44 -17.77 23.64
CA GLU A 187 3.55 -16.74 23.07
C GLU A 187 2.11 -16.86 23.61
N LEU A 188 1.63 -18.08 23.86
CA LEU A 188 0.33 -18.34 24.48
C LEU A 188 0.30 -17.91 25.95
N ALA A 189 1.37 -18.19 26.70
CA ALA A 189 1.49 -17.74 28.09
C ALA A 189 1.53 -16.21 28.24
N THR A 190 1.90 -15.49 27.18
CA THR A 190 1.96 -14.02 27.14
C THR A 190 0.83 -13.39 26.33
N ARG A 191 -0.18 -14.18 25.94
CA ARG A 191 -1.31 -13.73 25.15
C ARG A 191 -2.17 -12.73 25.94
N LYS A 192 -2.43 -11.56 25.36
CA LYS A 192 -3.43 -10.59 25.81
C LYS A 192 -4.84 -11.11 25.54
N PRO A 193 -5.80 -10.94 26.46
CA PRO A 193 -7.22 -11.15 26.18
C PRO A 193 -7.67 -10.29 25.00
N LEU A 194 -8.44 -10.87 24.09
CA LEU A 194 -8.96 -10.22 22.89
C LEU A 194 -10.39 -9.75 23.11
N MET A 195 -10.57 -8.42 23.13
CA MET A 195 -11.83 -7.72 23.29
C MET A 195 -12.29 -7.22 21.92
N VAL A 196 -13.41 -7.72 21.39
CA VAL A 196 -13.96 -7.32 20.09
C VAL A 196 -15.30 -6.64 20.24
N LEU A 197 -15.47 -5.47 19.62
CA LEU A 197 -16.72 -4.73 19.55
C LEU A 197 -17.18 -4.60 18.10
N GLY A 198 -18.34 -5.17 17.76
CA GLY A 198 -19.04 -4.86 16.53
C GLY A 198 -20.04 -3.73 16.73
N VAL A 199 -20.04 -2.73 15.84
CA VAL A 199 -21.02 -1.64 15.85
C VAL A 199 -21.76 -1.53 14.53
N ASP A 200 -23.06 -1.25 14.60
CA ASP A 200 -23.90 -0.99 13.43
C ASP A 200 -24.98 0.04 13.77
N ILE A 201 -25.49 0.72 12.76
CA ILE A 201 -26.55 1.72 12.89
C ILE A 201 -27.94 1.05 12.97
N ASP A 202 -28.05 -0.22 12.62
CA ASP A 202 -29.31 -0.97 12.65
C ASP A 202 -29.45 -1.81 13.93
N GLU A 203 -30.38 -1.40 14.81
CA GLU A 203 -30.67 -2.12 16.05
C GLU A 203 -31.09 -3.58 15.82
N VAL A 204 -31.87 -3.85 14.77
CA VAL A 204 -32.38 -5.20 14.48
C VAL A 204 -31.25 -6.12 14.03
N LEU A 205 -30.26 -5.62 13.29
CA LEU A 205 -29.09 -6.40 12.92
C LEU A 205 -28.20 -6.68 14.13
N ILE A 206 -28.05 -5.72 15.04
CA ILE A 206 -27.32 -5.90 16.30
C ILE A 206 -27.99 -6.92 17.21
N GLU A 207 -29.31 -6.90 17.34
CA GLU A 207 -30.05 -7.92 18.10
C GLU A 207 -29.83 -9.33 17.53
N ARG A 208 -29.69 -9.46 16.21
CA ARG A 208 -29.39 -10.74 15.55
C ARG A 208 -27.94 -11.16 15.79
N ALA A 209 -27.00 -10.22 15.70
CA ALA A 209 -25.59 -10.46 16.00
C ALA A 209 -25.40 -10.97 17.44
N ALA A 210 -26.05 -10.31 18.41
CA ALA A 210 -25.99 -10.66 19.83
C ALA A 210 -26.58 -12.04 20.18
N LYS A 211 -27.43 -12.62 19.31
CA LYS A 211 -28.00 -13.96 19.49
C LYS A 211 -27.10 -15.09 18.97
N LYS A 212 -26.03 -14.78 18.23
CA LYS A 212 -25.12 -15.78 17.68
C LYS A 212 -24.21 -16.35 18.76
N SER A 213 -24.06 -17.67 18.79
CA SER A 213 -23.13 -18.33 19.69
C SER A 213 -21.69 -18.11 19.21
N VAL A 214 -20.85 -17.53 20.07
CA VAL A 214 -19.42 -17.38 19.83
C VAL A 214 -18.68 -18.30 20.79
N LEU A 215 -17.80 -19.14 20.27
CA LEU A 215 -16.90 -19.93 21.11
C LEU A 215 -15.84 -18.97 21.66
N LEU A 216 -15.89 -18.56 22.91
CA LEU A 216 -14.90 -17.62 23.47
C LEU A 216 -13.69 -18.37 24.04
N THR A 217 -12.50 -17.83 23.83
CA THR A 217 -11.31 -18.19 24.63
C THR A 217 -11.46 -17.60 26.03
N GLU A 218 -10.79 -18.18 27.03
CA GLU A 218 -10.79 -17.64 28.40
C GLU A 218 -10.37 -16.16 28.41
N GLU A 219 -11.06 -15.35 29.21
CA GLU A 219 -10.90 -13.89 29.32
C GLU A 219 -11.24 -13.04 28.08
N ASP A 220 -11.46 -13.63 26.90
CA ASP A 220 -11.89 -12.90 25.70
C ASP A 220 -13.36 -12.43 25.78
N ALA A 221 -13.70 -11.41 25.01
CA ALA A 221 -15.08 -10.94 24.87
C ALA A 221 -15.39 -10.51 23.44
N VAL A 222 -16.60 -10.83 22.97
CA VAL A 222 -17.17 -10.30 21.72
C VAL A 222 -18.53 -9.66 22.05
N GLN A 223 -18.68 -8.36 21.77
CA GLN A 223 -19.89 -7.60 22.02
C GLN A 223 -20.40 -6.93 20.74
N PHE A 224 -21.71 -6.68 20.67
CA PHE A 224 -22.35 -5.95 19.59
C PHE A 224 -23.16 -4.77 20.16
N ARG A 225 -23.08 -3.59 19.53
CA ARG A 225 -23.79 -2.39 19.99
C ARG A 225 -24.41 -1.63 18.83
N HIS A 226 -25.64 -1.17 19.05
CA HIS A 226 -26.33 -0.25 18.16
C HIS A 226 -25.80 1.17 18.38
N VAL A 227 -25.12 1.73 17.39
CA VAL A 227 -24.59 3.08 17.44
C VAL A 227 -24.28 3.63 16.05
N ASP A 228 -24.64 4.89 15.81
CA ASP A 228 -24.16 5.64 14.65
C ASP A 228 -22.76 6.21 14.93
N VAL A 229 -21.77 5.73 14.18
CA VAL A 229 -20.36 6.18 14.25
C VAL A 229 -20.19 7.66 13.90
N MET A 230 -21.13 8.24 13.16
CA MET A 230 -21.10 9.66 12.76
C MET A 230 -21.65 10.59 13.85
N MET A 231 -22.29 10.06 14.89
CA MET A 231 -22.89 10.88 15.94
C MET A 231 -21.83 11.46 16.90
N SER A 232 -22.06 12.67 17.41
CA SER A 232 -21.15 13.33 18.36
C SER A 232 -20.97 12.58 19.68
N LYS A 233 -21.94 11.75 20.06
CA LYS A 233 -21.91 10.92 21.27
C LYS A 233 -21.29 9.53 21.07
N PHE A 234 -20.79 9.18 19.88
CA PHE A 234 -20.21 7.85 19.60
C PHE A 234 -19.19 7.42 20.68
N SER A 235 -18.29 8.32 21.08
CA SER A 235 -17.30 8.06 22.13
C SER A 235 -17.90 7.70 23.50
N LYS A 236 -19.08 8.21 23.84
CA LYS A 236 -19.79 7.89 25.09
C LYS A 236 -20.43 6.51 25.02
N GLU A 237 -20.97 6.13 23.86
CA GLU A 237 -21.64 4.84 23.67
C GLU A 237 -20.65 3.66 23.71
N ILE A 238 -19.41 3.86 23.28
CA ILE A 238 -18.35 2.84 23.36
C ILE A 238 -17.58 2.85 24.68
N ALA A 239 -17.72 3.89 25.52
CA ALA A 239 -16.95 4.01 26.77
C ALA A 239 -17.13 2.81 27.72
N PRO A 240 -18.34 2.25 27.93
CA PRO A 240 -18.49 1.08 28.79
C PRO A 240 -17.75 -0.16 28.28
N PHE A 241 -17.52 -0.29 26.97
CA PHE A 241 -16.70 -1.36 26.42
C PHE A 241 -15.21 -1.14 26.70
N LEU A 242 -14.74 0.11 26.57
CA LEU A 242 -13.34 0.47 26.86
C LEU A 242 -13.00 0.31 28.35
N GLU A 243 -13.95 0.61 29.23
CA GLU A 243 -13.84 0.35 30.67
C GLU A 243 -13.73 -1.15 30.97
N LEU A 244 -14.56 -1.98 30.32
CA LEU A 244 -14.45 -3.45 30.42
C LEU A 244 -13.09 -3.96 29.94
N ALA A 245 -12.57 -3.39 28.85
CA ALA A 245 -11.26 -3.69 28.31
C ALA A 245 -10.10 -3.07 29.13
N GLN A 246 -10.37 -2.37 30.23
CA GLN A 246 -9.35 -1.76 31.10
C GLN A 246 -8.39 -0.81 30.33
N ARG A 247 -8.90 -0.12 29.29
CA ARG A 247 -8.09 0.78 28.47
C ARG A 247 -7.88 2.13 29.17
N LEU A 248 -6.65 2.64 29.24
CA LEU A 248 -6.37 3.94 29.85
C LEU A 248 -6.79 5.08 28.92
N THR A 249 -7.15 6.22 29.48
CA THR A 249 -7.59 7.40 28.71
C THR A 249 -6.47 8.07 27.89
N ALA A 250 -5.21 7.79 28.22
CA ALA A 250 -4.05 8.30 27.47
C ALA A 250 -3.73 7.45 26.23
N ASP A 251 -4.23 6.21 26.19
CA ASP A 251 -3.99 5.28 25.09
C ASP A 251 -4.98 5.51 23.96
N ARG A 252 -4.62 5.02 22.77
CA ARG A 252 -5.61 4.86 21.71
C ARG A 252 -6.70 3.89 22.15
N LYS A 253 -7.92 4.17 21.70
CA LYS A 253 -9.12 3.44 22.12
C LYS A 253 -9.14 2.00 21.62
N PHE A 254 -8.56 1.73 20.45
CA PHE A 254 -8.50 0.42 19.84
C PHE A 254 -7.10 0.12 19.29
N ASP A 255 -6.67 -1.14 19.37
CA ASP A 255 -5.45 -1.60 18.71
C ASP A 255 -5.69 -1.81 17.21
N LEU A 256 -6.89 -2.27 16.85
CA LEU A 256 -7.33 -2.48 15.48
C LEU A 256 -8.76 -1.97 15.25
N ILE A 257 -8.97 -1.19 14.19
CA ILE A 257 -10.30 -0.90 13.64
C ILE A 257 -10.44 -1.57 12.27
N THR A 258 -11.59 -2.17 12.02
CA THR A 258 -11.96 -2.70 10.70
C THR A 258 -13.16 -1.95 10.11
N CYS A 259 -13.05 -1.62 8.83
CA CYS A 259 -14.04 -0.86 8.06
C CYS A 259 -14.31 -1.62 6.75
N PHE A 260 -15.08 -2.70 6.82
CA PHE A 260 -15.40 -3.53 5.66
C PHE A 260 -16.64 -3.04 4.93
N SER A 261 -16.49 -2.58 3.69
CA SER A 261 -17.64 -2.22 2.85
C SER A 261 -18.60 -1.19 3.50
N VAL A 262 -18.10 -0.30 4.36
CA VAL A 262 -18.93 0.72 5.05
C VAL A 262 -18.73 2.14 4.49
N THR A 263 -17.55 2.44 3.93
CA THR A 263 -17.17 3.82 3.54
C THR A 263 -18.10 4.43 2.50
N MET A 264 -18.57 3.63 1.54
CA MET A 264 -19.55 4.08 0.55
C MET A 264 -20.85 4.57 1.19
N TRP A 265 -21.35 3.87 2.19
CA TRP A 265 -22.62 4.19 2.84
C TRP A 265 -22.51 5.45 3.69
N ILE A 266 -21.39 5.61 4.39
CA ILE A 266 -21.07 6.84 5.13
C ILE A 266 -20.99 8.02 4.15
N HIS A 267 -20.27 7.86 3.05
CA HIS A 267 -20.08 8.90 2.05
C HIS A 267 -21.40 9.29 1.36
N LEU A 268 -22.22 8.31 0.98
CA LEU A 268 -23.54 8.54 0.39
C LEU A 268 -24.45 9.34 1.32
N ASN A 269 -24.49 9.00 2.61
CA ASN A 269 -25.40 9.61 3.57
C ASN A 269 -24.90 10.93 4.18
N ASN A 270 -23.58 11.18 4.18
CA ASN A 270 -22.99 12.35 4.86
C ASN A 270 -22.13 13.26 3.94
N GLY A 271 -22.04 12.95 2.64
CA GLY A 271 -21.25 13.72 1.68
C GLY A 271 -19.74 13.60 1.88
N ASP A 272 -18.97 14.36 1.08
CA ASP A 272 -17.51 14.31 1.10
C ASP A 272 -16.97 14.63 2.51
N ASP A 273 -17.52 15.66 3.17
CA ASP A 273 -17.11 16.07 4.53
C ASP A 273 -17.36 14.98 5.58
N GLY A 274 -18.48 14.26 5.45
CA GLY A 274 -18.80 13.13 6.31
C GLY A 274 -17.82 11.98 6.16
N LEU A 275 -17.41 11.65 4.92
CA LEU A 275 -16.38 10.65 4.68
C LEU A 275 -15.05 11.04 5.34
N TRP A 276 -14.62 12.29 5.20
CA TRP A 276 -13.36 12.74 5.79
C TRP A 276 -13.40 12.77 7.31
N LYS A 277 -14.51 13.24 7.90
CA LYS A 277 -14.71 13.22 9.35
C LYS A 277 -14.74 11.80 9.91
N PHE A 278 -15.36 10.86 9.20
CA PHE A 278 -15.34 9.45 9.57
C PHE A 278 -13.92 8.89 9.59
N LEU A 279 -13.17 9.10 8.50
CA LEU A 279 -11.80 8.60 8.36
C LEU A 279 -10.87 9.23 9.40
N GLU A 280 -11.04 10.52 9.71
CA GLU A 280 -10.35 11.19 10.82
C GLU A 280 -10.67 10.51 12.16
N THR A 281 -11.96 10.33 12.47
CA THR A 281 -12.42 9.71 13.72
C THR A 281 -11.81 8.32 13.93
N VAL A 282 -11.83 7.45 12.92
CA VAL A 282 -11.24 6.11 13.04
C VAL A 282 -9.71 6.15 13.09
N SER A 283 -9.06 7.09 12.38
CA SER A 283 -7.60 7.24 12.40
C SER A 283 -7.08 7.66 13.77
N ASP A 284 -7.81 8.54 14.46
CA ASP A 284 -7.44 9.03 15.79
C ASP A 284 -7.63 7.97 16.89
N MET A 285 -8.50 6.98 16.65
CA MET A 285 -8.88 5.98 17.64
C MET A 285 -8.04 4.70 17.59
N THR A 286 -7.27 4.45 16.52
CA THR A 286 -6.63 3.14 16.28
C THR A 286 -5.19 3.21 15.82
N GLU A 287 -4.37 2.24 16.20
CA GLU A 287 -3.02 2.06 15.64
C GLU A 287 -3.04 1.37 14.28
N HIS A 288 -3.90 0.37 14.12
CA HIS A 288 -4.05 -0.38 12.88
C HIS A 288 -5.46 -0.19 12.31
N LEU A 289 -5.56 0.03 11.00
CA LEU A 289 -6.82 0.18 10.28
C LEU A 289 -6.87 -0.79 9.10
N ILE A 290 -7.86 -1.68 9.09
CA ILE A 290 -8.20 -2.47 7.90
C ILE A 290 -9.38 -1.82 7.24
N ILE A 291 -9.24 -1.42 5.97
CA ILE A 291 -10.30 -0.72 5.24
C ILE A 291 -10.54 -1.35 3.88
N GLU A 292 -11.82 -1.52 3.56
CA GLU A 292 -12.24 -2.03 2.25
C GLU A 292 -13.12 -0.97 1.55
N PRO A 293 -12.50 0.02 0.89
CA PRO A 293 -13.23 1.10 0.23
C PRO A 293 -13.89 0.61 -1.06
N GLN A 294 -15.19 0.84 -1.21
CA GLN A 294 -15.87 0.45 -2.45
C GLN A 294 -15.67 1.45 -3.59
N THR A 295 -15.52 0.92 -4.80
CA THR A 295 -15.34 1.72 -6.02
C THR A 295 -16.59 2.50 -6.40
N TRP A 296 -16.43 3.55 -7.23
CA TRP A 296 -17.55 4.33 -7.78
C TRP A 296 -18.60 3.51 -8.56
N LYS A 297 -18.23 2.32 -9.05
CA LYS A 297 -19.20 1.39 -9.67
C LYS A 297 -20.27 0.95 -8.67
N CYS A 298 -19.89 0.72 -7.41
CA CYS A 298 -20.81 0.34 -6.33
C CYS A 298 -21.78 1.48 -6.00
N TYR A 299 -21.30 2.74 -5.94
CA TYR A 299 -22.13 3.93 -5.75
C TYR A 299 -23.23 4.04 -6.80
N ARG A 300 -22.85 3.93 -8.09
CA ARG A 300 -23.82 3.97 -9.21
C ARG A 300 -24.84 2.83 -9.14
N ASN A 301 -24.42 1.63 -8.73
CA ASN A 301 -25.33 0.50 -8.58
C ASN A 301 -26.33 0.71 -7.43
N ALA A 302 -25.88 1.25 -6.30
CA ALA A 302 -26.72 1.59 -5.16
C ALA A 302 -27.75 2.66 -5.56
N GLN A 303 -27.31 3.75 -6.19
CA GLN A 303 -28.20 4.81 -6.69
C GLN A 303 -29.23 4.28 -7.68
N LYS A 304 -28.82 3.49 -8.68
CA LYS A 304 -29.75 2.87 -9.64
C LYS A 304 -30.79 1.98 -8.97
N ARG A 305 -30.41 1.22 -7.94
CA ARG A 305 -31.34 0.40 -7.16
C ARG A 305 -32.36 1.28 -6.43
N LEU A 306 -31.90 2.31 -5.71
CA LEU A 306 -32.77 3.23 -4.97
C LEU A 306 -33.75 3.98 -5.89
N THR A 307 -33.28 4.45 -7.06
CA THR A 307 -34.14 5.07 -8.07
C THR A 307 -35.22 4.12 -8.58
N ARG A 308 -34.89 2.84 -8.85
CA ARG A 308 -35.87 1.83 -9.28
C ARG A 308 -36.91 1.54 -8.20
N MET A 309 -36.49 1.56 -6.94
CA MET A 309 -37.36 1.37 -5.79
C MET A 309 -38.20 2.62 -5.46
N ARG A 310 -37.96 3.75 -6.14
CA ARG A 310 -38.62 5.05 -5.89
C ARG A 310 -38.46 5.51 -4.44
N VAL A 311 -37.30 5.23 -3.86
CA VAL A 311 -36.95 5.64 -2.50
C VAL A 311 -36.35 7.04 -2.55
N GLU A 312 -36.81 7.92 -1.66
CA GLU A 312 -36.19 9.23 -1.47
C GLU A 312 -34.81 9.05 -0.82
N VAL A 313 -33.82 9.73 -1.39
CA VAL A 313 -32.44 9.66 -0.92
C VAL A 313 -32.00 11.01 -0.38
N PRO A 314 -31.11 11.05 0.63
CA PRO A 314 -30.53 12.29 1.14
C PRO A 314 -29.91 13.16 0.04
N GLN A 315 -29.92 14.48 0.24
CA GLN A 315 -29.38 15.46 -0.72
C GLN A 315 -27.90 15.20 -1.04
N SER A 316 -27.12 14.73 -0.05
CA SER A 316 -25.72 14.33 -0.19
C SER A 316 -25.47 13.37 -1.36
N PHE A 317 -26.40 12.48 -1.69
CA PHE A 317 -26.26 11.55 -2.83
C PHE A 317 -26.05 12.26 -4.17
N ARG A 318 -26.52 13.51 -4.29
CA ARG A 318 -26.43 14.33 -5.52
C ARG A 318 -25.23 15.28 -5.49
N GLU A 319 -24.69 15.57 -4.32
CA GLU A 319 -23.68 16.62 -4.10
C GLU A 319 -22.25 16.11 -3.99
N ILE A 320 -22.06 14.79 -3.85
CA ILE A 320 -20.74 14.15 -3.81
C ILE A 320 -19.86 14.60 -4.97
N LYS A 321 -18.68 15.14 -4.64
CA LYS A 321 -17.67 15.60 -5.60
C LYS A 321 -16.59 14.56 -5.81
N VAL A 322 -16.25 13.79 -4.79
CA VAL A 322 -15.26 12.72 -4.85
C VAL A 322 -15.91 11.47 -5.44
N ARG A 323 -15.53 11.11 -6.68
CA ARG A 323 -16.31 10.14 -7.48
C ARG A 323 -15.46 8.97 -7.93
N THR A 324 -14.99 9.03 -9.18
CA THR A 324 -14.24 7.94 -9.81
C THR A 324 -12.90 7.68 -9.13
N ASP A 325 -12.37 8.69 -8.45
CA ASP A 325 -11.10 8.70 -7.71
C ASP A 325 -11.28 8.48 -6.20
N VAL A 326 -12.45 8.00 -5.74
CA VAL A 326 -12.76 7.89 -4.31
C VAL A 326 -11.78 6.99 -3.56
N VAL A 327 -11.31 5.90 -4.16
CA VAL A 327 -10.37 4.98 -3.51
C VAL A 327 -9.01 5.65 -3.36
N GLU A 328 -8.54 6.32 -4.40
CA GLU A 328 -7.29 7.05 -4.44
C GLU A 328 -7.30 8.24 -3.47
N LYS A 329 -8.44 8.93 -3.32
CA LYS A 329 -8.62 10.01 -2.36
C LYS A 329 -8.62 9.51 -0.92
N ILE A 330 -9.26 8.37 -0.65
CA ILE A 330 -9.20 7.71 0.67
C ILE A 330 -7.75 7.32 1.00
N ASP A 331 -7.05 6.71 0.04
CA ASP A 331 -5.64 6.34 0.20
C ASP A 331 -4.76 7.55 0.51
N ALA A 332 -4.89 8.64 -0.27
CA ALA A 332 -4.14 9.87 -0.04
C ALA A 332 -4.48 10.53 1.31
N PHE A 333 -5.73 10.46 1.74
CA PHE A 333 -6.15 10.98 3.04
C PHE A 333 -5.51 10.20 4.21
N LEU A 334 -5.54 8.87 4.14
CA LEU A 334 -5.01 7.98 5.18
C LEU A 334 -3.48 7.98 5.24
N LEU A 335 -2.81 8.22 4.11
CA LEU A 335 -1.35 8.34 3.99
C LEU A 335 -0.83 9.77 4.16
N ALA A 336 -1.71 10.73 4.44
CA ALA A 336 -1.28 12.09 4.74
C ALA A 336 -0.42 12.12 6.02
N ALA A 337 0.55 13.03 6.06
CA ALA A 337 1.47 13.17 7.18
C ALA A 337 0.71 13.30 8.52
N GLY A 338 1.08 12.48 9.50
CA GLY A 338 0.46 12.45 10.83
C GLY A 338 -0.70 11.44 10.99
N ARG A 339 -1.09 10.75 9.93
CA ARG A 339 -1.99 9.58 10.01
C ARG A 339 -1.17 8.31 9.88
N PHE A 340 -1.44 7.46 8.88
CA PHE A 340 -0.79 6.17 8.77
C PHE A 340 0.47 6.19 7.91
N ARG A 341 1.50 5.47 8.35
CA ARG A 341 2.81 5.42 7.67
C ARG A 341 2.88 4.36 6.59
N TYR A 342 2.27 3.20 6.82
CA TYR A 342 2.40 2.06 5.93
C TYR A 342 1.03 1.64 5.39
N LYS A 343 1.01 1.32 4.10
CA LYS A 343 -0.12 0.69 3.44
C LYS A 343 0.34 -0.63 2.86
N ALA A 344 -0.38 -1.69 3.20
CA ALA A 344 -0.21 -3.02 2.63
C ALA A 344 -1.52 -3.42 1.93
N GLN A 345 -1.42 -3.82 0.67
CA GLN A 345 -2.54 -4.38 -0.06
C GLN A 345 -2.59 -5.88 0.23
N LEU A 346 -3.67 -6.35 0.87
CA LEU A 346 -3.78 -7.77 1.23
C LEU A 346 -4.39 -8.61 0.12
N GLY A 347 -5.14 -7.99 -0.78
CA GLY A 347 -5.74 -8.70 -1.90
C GLY A 347 -6.85 -7.91 -2.59
N LYS A 348 -7.32 -8.46 -3.71
CA LYS A 348 -8.54 -8.02 -4.40
C LYS A 348 -9.56 -9.12 -4.27
N THR A 349 -10.77 -8.83 -3.79
CA THR A 349 -11.94 -9.71 -3.94
C THR A 349 -12.57 -9.52 -5.33
N ASN A 350 -13.52 -10.38 -5.72
CA ASN A 350 -14.23 -10.26 -7.00
C ASN A 350 -14.97 -8.92 -7.20
N TRP A 351 -15.11 -8.12 -6.13
CA TRP A 351 -15.94 -6.92 -6.12
C TRP A 351 -15.23 -5.67 -5.58
N VAL A 352 -14.17 -5.81 -4.76
CA VAL A 352 -13.49 -4.69 -4.07
C VAL A 352 -12.02 -5.02 -3.76
N CYS A 353 -11.18 -4.00 -3.56
CA CYS A 353 -9.81 -4.15 -3.05
C CYS A 353 -9.80 -3.97 -1.52
N SER A 354 -9.25 -4.94 -0.77
CA SER A 354 -9.07 -4.82 0.68
C SER A 354 -7.64 -4.38 0.97
N THR A 355 -7.50 -3.34 1.79
CA THR A 355 -6.21 -2.72 2.11
C THR A 355 -6.06 -2.65 3.63
N ILE A 356 -4.91 -3.07 4.18
CA ILE A 356 -4.53 -2.63 5.53
C ILE A 356 -3.74 -1.35 5.39
N VAL A 357 -4.12 -0.39 6.21
CA VAL A 357 -3.31 0.77 6.49
C VAL A 357 -2.87 0.65 7.95
N THR A 358 -1.58 0.40 8.17
CA THR A 358 -1.02 0.17 9.51
C THR A 358 -0.16 1.34 9.98
N GLY A 359 -0.33 1.66 11.26
CA GLY A 359 0.64 2.32 12.12
C GLY A 359 0.29 3.77 12.39
N ILE A 360 0.49 4.24 13.63
CA ILE A 360 0.83 5.65 13.90
C ILE A 360 1.88 5.75 15.02
N SER A 361 2.87 6.61 14.77
CA SER A 361 3.65 7.46 15.70
C SER A 361 3.42 7.34 17.21
N GLU A 362 4.47 6.87 17.89
CA GLU A 362 5.03 7.53 19.09
C GLU A 362 6.23 8.47 18.75
N SER A 363 6.65 8.52 17.47
CA SER A 363 7.92 9.15 17.04
C SER A 363 7.81 10.57 16.48
N GLY A 364 6.64 11.17 16.25
CA GLY A 364 6.54 12.39 15.42
C GLY A 364 7.40 13.59 15.82
N ALA A 365 7.71 13.77 17.12
CA ALA A 365 8.66 14.80 17.58
C ALA A 365 10.12 14.35 17.42
N MET A 366 10.41 13.09 17.74
CA MET A 366 11.74 12.49 17.63
C MET A 366 12.15 12.23 16.18
N GLU A 367 11.18 12.04 15.28
CA GLU A 367 11.37 11.74 13.86
C GLU A 367 11.41 13.02 13.02
N LYS A 368 10.62 14.06 13.34
CA LYS A 368 10.93 15.40 12.84
C LYS A 368 12.33 15.82 13.28
N LEU A 369 12.68 15.56 14.55
CA LEU A 369 14.04 15.78 15.03
C LEU A 369 15.05 14.91 14.27
N GLN A 370 14.74 13.66 13.96
CA GLN A 370 15.59 12.76 13.18
C GLN A 370 15.76 13.22 11.73
N ASP A 371 14.72 13.76 11.09
CA ASP A 371 14.79 14.35 9.75
C ASP A 371 15.63 15.63 9.77
N TYR A 372 15.43 16.50 10.77
CA TYR A 372 16.29 17.67 10.98
C TYR A 372 17.74 17.27 11.26
N LEU A 373 17.94 16.21 12.05
CA LEU A 373 19.26 15.66 12.36
C LEU A 373 19.89 15.02 11.12
N ASP A 374 19.15 14.28 10.30
CA ASP A 374 19.63 13.68 9.04
C ASP A 374 20.11 14.77 8.10
N VAL A 375 19.32 15.83 7.92
CA VAL A 375 19.70 17.00 7.12
C VAL A 375 20.94 17.67 7.71
N ALA A 376 20.97 17.89 9.03
CA ALA A 376 22.13 18.51 9.70
C ALA A 376 23.40 17.65 9.56
N TYR A 377 23.31 16.35 9.79
CA TYR A 377 24.43 15.42 9.67
C TYR A 377 24.94 15.34 8.23
N ALA A 378 24.05 15.27 7.23
CA ALA A 378 24.43 15.28 5.83
C ALA A 378 25.15 16.58 5.46
N LEU A 379 24.64 17.73 5.89
CA LEU A 379 25.25 19.05 5.65
C LEU A 379 26.61 19.20 6.33
N VAL A 380 26.71 18.87 7.62
CA VAL A 380 27.95 18.94 8.39
C VAL A 380 29.01 18.01 7.80
N THR A 381 28.62 16.80 7.40
CA THR A 381 29.52 15.84 6.76
C THR A 381 30.02 16.36 5.42
N LEU A 382 29.14 16.90 4.58
CA LEU A 382 29.52 17.48 3.30
C LEU A 382 30.47 18.68 3.48
N GLN A 383 30.16 19.57 4.42
CA GLN A 383 31.03 20.69 4.76
C GLN A 383 32.39 20.23 5.28
N ALA A 384 32.44 19.22 6.15
CA ALA A 384 33.67 18.68 6.69
C ALA A 384 34.54 18.06 5.58
N VAL A 385 33.95 17.24 4.70
CA VAL A 385 34.66 16.63 3.57
C VAL A 385 35.30 17.70 2.69
N VAL A 386 34.60 18.82 2.45
CA VAL A 386 35.10 19.87 1.55
C VAL A 386 36.07 20.83 2.25
N LEU A 387 35.80 21.25 3.49
CA LEU A 387 36.53 22.31 4.17
C LEU A 387 37.71 21.81 5.01
N VAL A 388 37.64 20.63 5.62
CA VAL A 388 38.73 20.13 6.48
C VAL A 388 40.05 19.99 5.72
N PRO A 389 40.09 19.41 4.50
CA PRO A 389 41.33 19.38 3.71
C PRO A 389 41.85 20.79 3.46
N THR A 390 40.98 21.73 3.09
CA THR A 390 41.38 23.10 2.77
C THR A 390 41.96 23.85 3.98
N LEU A 391 41.37 23.66 5.16
CA LEU A 391 41.84 24.24 6.42
C LEU A 391 43.17 23.62 6.87
N ALA A 392 43.37 22.33 6.60
CA ALA A 392 44.64 21.63 6.80
C ALA A 392 45.70 21.96 5.74
N ARG A 393 45.43 22.90 4.82
CA ARG A 393 46.27 23.24 3.65
C ARG A 393 46.51 22.04 2.72
N ILE A 394 45.63 21.04 2.77
CA ILE A 394 45.59 19.90 1.87
C ILE A 394 44.67 20.26 0.71
N ARG A 395 45.24 20.19 -0.48
CA ARG A 395 44.70 20.75 -1.70
C ARG A 395 44.19 19.59 -2.56
N LEU A 396 42.88 19.32 -2.52
CA LEU A 396 42.23 18.20 -3.22
C LEU A 396 41.34 18.66 -4.37
N VAL A 397 41.33 17.88 -5.46
CA VAL A 397 40.42 18.05 -6.59
C VAL A 397 38.97 17.82 -6.15
N TYR A 398 38.05 18.67 -6.59
CA TYR A 398 36.63 18.61 -6.25
C TYR A 398 35.98 17.23 -6.54
N THR A 399 36.37 16.55 -7.62
CA THR A 399 35.92 15.17 -7.91
C THR A 399 36.33 14.17 -6.83
N PHE A 400 37.52 14.30 -6.21
CA PHE A 400 37.90 13.40 -5.11
C PHE A 400 37.06 13.66 -3.86
N LEU A 401 36.76 14.92 -3.58
CA LEU A 401 35.86 15.30 -2.49
C LEU A 401 34.47 14.71 -2.70
N TRP A 402 33.96 14.78 -3.94
CA TRP A 402 32.70 14.13 -4.32
C TRP A 402 32.74 12.61 -4.09
N ASN A 403 33.80 11.91 -4.50
CA ASN A 403 33.91 10.47 -4.28
C ASN A 403 33.91 10.12 -2.78
N VAL A 404 34.69 10.85 -1.98
CA VAL A 404 34.74 10.64 -0.53
C VAL A 404 33.35 10.85 0.09
N PHE A 405 32.67 11.95 -0.26
CA PHE A 405 31.33 12.21 0.22
C PHE A 405 30.32 11.15 -0.25
N THR A 406 30.44 10.68 -1.49
CA THR A 406 29.57 9.63 -2.05
C THR A 406 29.71 8.31 -1.30
N VAL A 407 30.95 7.91 -0.96
CA VAL A 407 31.21 6.71 -0.15
C VAL A 407 30.62 6.88 1.25
N ILE A 408 30.79 8.06 1.86
CA ILE A 408 30.23 8.35 3.19
C ILE A 408 28.70 8.36 3.14
N ALA A 409 28.08 9.04 2.18
CA ALA A 409 26.63 9.08 1.98
C ALA A 409 26.05 7.68 1.77
N THR A 410 26.74 6.83 1.01
CA THR A 410 26.33 5.42 0.82
C THR A 410 26.40 4.62 2.13
N LYS A 411 27.40 4.89 2.98
CA LYS A 411 27.50 4.26 4.32
C LYS A 411 26.52 4.83 5.34
N MET A 412 26.16 6.11 5.21
CA MET A 412 25.18 6.77 6.07
C MET A 412 23.76 6.29 5.78
N GLU A 413 23.51 5.73 4.59
CA GLU A 413 22.17 5.36 4.11
C GLU A 413 21.14 6.50 4.24
N SER A 414 21.63 7.73 4.28
CA SER A 414 20.85 8.95 4.48
C SER A 414 20.26 9.41 3.15
N PRO A 415 18.92 9.55 3.02
CA PRO A 415 18.29 10.08 1.81
C PRO A 415 18.84 11.46 1.45
N THR A 416 19.04 12.33 2.44
CA THR A 416 19.56 13.68 2.24
C THR A 416 21.01 13.65 1.74
N ALA A 417 21.88 12.84 2.36
CA ALA A 417 23.27 12.73 1.93
C ALA A 417 23.39 12.12 0.53
N LEU A 418 22.57 11.13 0.20
CA LEU A 418 22.51 10.50 -1.12
C LEU A 418 22.03 11.48 -2.19
N GLY A 419 20.98 12.28 -1.90
CA GLY A 419 20.51 13.34 -2.78
C GLY A 419 21.58 14.41 -3.03
N LEU A 420 22.25 14.89 -1.98
CA LEU A 420 23.36 15.85 -2.09
C LEU A 420 24.54 15.29 -2.90
N ALA A 421 24.92 14.03 -2.67
CA ALA A 421 26.02 13.37 -3.39
C ALA A 421 25.69 13.18 -4.88
N MET A 422 24.43 12.88 -5.18
CA MET A 422 23.94 12.74 -6.56
C MET A 422 23.99 14.07 -7.30
N VAL A 423 23.43 15.14 -6.71
CA VAL A 423 23.44 16.48 -7.32
C VAL A 423 24.88 16.98 -7.50
N MET A 424 25.73 16.82 -6.49
CA MET A 424 27.15 17.16 -6.57
C MET A 424 27.85 16.40 -7.70
N GLY A 425 27.56 15.10 -7.88
CA GLY A 425 28.15 14.27 -8.92
C GLY A 425 27.75 14.69 -10.33
N LEU A 426 26.48 15.04 -10.54
CA LEU A 426 26.01 15.58 -11.81
C LEU A 426 26.59 16.98 -12.09
N SER A 427 26.72 17.83 -11.08
CA SER A 427 27.42 19.12 -11.21
C SER A 427 28.90 18.94 -11.59
N VAL A 428 29.58 17.96 -10.98
CA VAL A 428 30.97 17.58 -11.34
C VAL A 428 31.04 17.10 -12.78
N MET A 429 30.16 16.19 -13.19
CA MET A 429 30.09 15.70 -14.57
C MET A 429 29.89 16.84 -15.56
N LEU A 430 28.86 17.66 -15.37
CA LEU A 430 28.54 18.76 -16.29
C LEU A 430 29.70 19.77 -16.37
N SER A 431 30.29 20.13 -15.23
CA SER A 431 31.42 21.06 -15.20
C SER A 431 32.66 20.48 -15.89
N TRP A 432 32.95 19.19 -15.70
CA TRP A 432 34.09 18.52 -16.32
C TRP A 432 33.98 18.43 -17.84
N TYR A 433 32.80 18.07 -18.36
CA TYR A 433 32.57 17.98 -19.80
C TYR A 433 32.36 19.36 -20.46
N ALA A 434 31.82 20.34 -19.74
CA ALA A 434 31.82 21.73 -20.19
C ALA A 434 33.25 22.25 -20.35
N LEU A 435 34.13 21.98 -19.39
CA LEU A 435 35.54 22.35 -19.48
C LEU A 435 36.23 21.69 -20.69
N ARG A 436 35.97 20.39 -20.90
CA ARG A 436 36.47 19.65 -22.07
C ARG A 436 36.06 20.28 -23.40
N PHE A 437 34.86 20.86 -23.47
CA PHE A 437 34.29 21.45 -24.67
C PHE A 437 34.77 22.90 -24.88
N PHE A 438 34.73 23.72 -23.84
CA PHE A 438 35.02 25.16 -23.94
C PHE A 438 36.50 25.53 -23.80
N ASP A 439 37.31 24.74 -23.06
CA ASP A 439 38.75 24.97 -22.95
C ASP A 439 39.53 23.66 -22.88
N ARG A 440 39.79 23.11 -24.08
CA ARG A 440 40.50 21.85 -24.26
C ARG A 440 41.92 21.86 -23.67
N SER A 441 42.61 23.00 -23.72
CA SER A 441 43.98 23.15 -23.20
C SER A 441 43.99 22.99 -21.68
N VAL A 442 43.06 23.65 -21.00
CA VAL A 442 42.86 23.54 -19.56
C VAL A 442 42.45 22.12 -19.15
N PHE A 443 41.53 21.51 -19.90
CA PHE A 443 41.12 20.12 -19.68
C PHE A 443 42.29 19.13 -19.81
N ASP A 444 43.07 19.23 -20.89
CA ASP A 444 44.21 18.33 -21.11
C ASP A 444 45.30 18.54 -20.03
N SER A 445 45.47 19.77 -19.53
CA SER A 445 46.36 20.09 -18.40
C SER A 445 45.88 19.46 -17.08
N MET A 446 44.57 19.50 -16.79
CA MET A 446 43.99 18.84 -15.61
C MET A 446 44.07 17.32 -15.70
N LEU A 447 43.80 16.75 -16.87
CA LEU A 447 43.89 15.31 -17.12
C LEU A 447 45.34 14.83 -16.95
N LEU A 448 46.32 15.62 -17.40
CA LEU A 448 47.74 15.36 -17.16
C LEU A 448 48.08 15.41 -15.67
N GLY A 449 47.49 16.34 -14.91
CA GLY A 449 47.64 16.43 -13.45
C GLY A 449 47.10 15.21 -12.70
N TRP A 450 46.03 14.57 -13.20
CA TRP A 450 45.43 13.37 -12.61
C TRP A 450 46.26 12.10 -12.79
N PHE A 451 46.88 11.92 -13.96
CA PHE A 451 47.60 10.70 -14.32
C PHE A 451 49.13 10.89 -14.41
N GLY A 452 49.61 12.08 -14.09
CA GLY A 452 51.02 12.46 -14.10
C GLY A 452 51.70 12.29 -15.47
N PHE A 453 53.03 12.17 -15.45
CA PHE A 453 53.88 11.91 -16.63
C PHE A 453 53.53 10.58 -17.33
N ILE A 454 52.84 9.67 -16.64
CA ILE A 454 52.51 8.31 -17.12
C ILE A 454 51.55 8.37 -18.32
N SER A 455 50.69 9.40 -18.40
CA SER A 455 49.77 9.63 -19.53
C SER A 455 50.45 9.95 -20.87
N LYS A 456 51.78 10.17 -20.90
CA LYS A 456 52.56 10.37 -22.14
C LYS A 456 52.74 9.08 -22.96
N TYR A 457 52.56 7.91 -22.35
CA TYR A 457 52.67 6.62 -23.03
C TYR A 457 51.28 6.17 -23.52
N HIS A 458 51.19 5.69 -24.77
CA HIS A 458 49.91 5.41 -25.44
C HIS A 458 48.98 4.48 -24.64
N VAL A 459 49.53 3.42 -24.03
CA VAL A 459 48.77 2.44 -23.22
C VAL A 459 48.15 3.10 -21.98
N PHE A 460 48.88 3.99 -21.32
CA PHE A 460 48.40 4.68 -20.14
C PHE A 460 47.48 5.85 -20.46
N ARG A 461 47.57 6.41 -21.68
CA ARG A 461 46.60 7.38 -22.20
C ARG A 461 45.21 6.76 -22.37
N ASP A 462 45.15 5.55 -22.90
CA ASP A 462 43.88 4.83 -23.07
C ASP A 462 43.28 4.44 -21.70
N LEU A 463 44.12 4.00 -20.76
CA LEU A 463 43.70 3.75 -19.38
C LEU A 463 43.22 5.02 -18.67
N ALA A 464 43.90 6.15 -18.86
CA ALA A 464 43.50 7.45 -18.33
C ALA A 464 42.15 7.92 -18.90
N ASN A 465 41.93 7.73 -20.20
CA ASN A 465 40.66 8.04 -20.84
C ASN A 465 39.52 7.15 -20.33
N ALA A 466 39.79 5.85 -20.12
CA ALA A 466 38.83 4.91 -19.54
C ALA A 466 38.49 5.28 -18.08
N GLY A 467 39.50 5.54 -17.24
CA GLY A 467 39.30 5.98 -15.86
C GLY A 467 38.53 7.30 -15.78
N ASN A 468 38.84 8.25 -16.69
CA ASN A 468 38.11 9.50 -16.81
C ASN A 468 36.63 9.30 -17.16
N PHE A 469 36.33 8.43 -18.12
CA PHE A 469 34.96 8.10 -18.52
C PHE A 469 34.20 7.40 -17.39
N LEU A 470 34.83 6.44 -16.72
CA LEU A 470 34.23 5.75 -15.58
C LEU A 470 33.89 6.75 -14.46
N LEU A 471 34.85 7.59 -14.09
CA LEU A 471 34.71 8.46 -12.94
C LEU A 471 33.79 9.66 -13.17
N HIS A 472 33.93 10.35 -14.31
CA HIS A 472 33.22 11.60 -14.55
C HIS A 472 31.91 11.41 -15.33
N PHE A 473 31.62 10.22 -15.86
CA PHE A 473 30.38 9.95 -16.59
C PHE A 473 29.62 8.74 -16.05
N MET A 474 30.22 7.55 -16.04
CA MET A 474 29.50 6.33 -15.60
C MET A 474 29.06 6.40 -14.13
N CYS A 475 29.96 6.77 -13.22
CA CYS A 475 29.64 6.86 -11.80
C CYS A 475 28.49 7.85 -11.51
N PRO A 476 28.53 9.13 -11.95
CA PRO A 476 27.43 10.07 -11.76
C PRO A 476 26.10 9.61 -12.37
N VAL A 477 26.12 9.01 -13.56
CA VAL A 477 24.90 8.53 -14.25
C VAL A 477 24.27 7.34 -13.52
N VAL A 478 25.07 6.34 -13.13
CA VAL A 478 24.57 5.19 -12.35
C VAL A 478 24.05 5.64 -10.99
N PHE A 479 24.76 6.55 -10.33
CA PHE A 479 24.35 7.10 -9.03
C PHE A 479 23.04 7.90 -9.15
N THR A 480 22.88 8.66 -10.24
CA THR A 480 21.63 9.36 -10.59
C THR A 480 20.48 8.39 -10.76
N ALA A 481 20.64 7.34 -11.57
CA ALA A 481 19.58 6.36 -11.82
C ALA A 481 19.07 5.69 -10.52
N LYS A 482 19.93 5.58 -9.50
CA LYS A 482 19.59 4.96 -8.23
C LYS A 482 18.94 5.91 -7.23
N TYR A 483 19.33 7.19 -7.23
CA TYR A 483 19.01 8.12 -6.13
C TYR A 483 18.26 9.38 -6.57
N MET A 484 17.78 9.43 -7.82
CA MET A 484 17.04 10.58 -8.36
C MET A 484 15.81 10.98 -7.53
N ALA A 485 15.17 10.02 -6.86
CA ALA A 485 13.98 10.26 -6.04
C ALA A 485 14.24 11.15 -4.81
N TYR A 486 15.50 11.27 -4.38
CA TYR A 486 15.90 12.01 -3.18
C TYR A 486 16.28 13.47 -3.44
N VAL A 487 16.13 13.97 -4.67
CA VAL A 487 16.59 15.32 -5.03
C VAL A 487 15.55 16.38 -4.66
N GLU A 488 15.99 17.40 -3.93
CA GLU A 488 15.15 18.55 -3.58
C GLU A 488 15.74 19.88 -4.07
N VAL A 489 14.89 20.88 -4.26
CA VAL A 489 15.28 22.19 -4.83
C VAL A 489 16.35 22.90 -3.99
N TRP A 490 16.25 22.84 -2.66
CA TRP A 490 17.18 23.54 -1.77
C TRP A 490 18.62 23.00 -1.86
N MET A 491 18.80 21.73 -2.25
CA MET A 491 20.11 21.10 -2.39
C MET A 491 20.97 21.85 -3.42
N ALA A 492 20.35 22.52 -4.41
CA ALA A 492 21.02 23.36 -5.38
C ALA A 492 21.84 24.49 -4.74
N LEU A 493 21.24 25.20 -3.78
CA LEU A 493 21.89 26.31 -3.09
C LEU A 493 23.04 25.81 -2.21
N THR A 494 22.86 24.66 -1.57
CA THR A 494 23.89 24.03 -0.75
C THR A 494 25.12 23.65 -1.59
N ILE A 495 24.94 22.91 -2.69
CA ILE A 495 26.08 22.50 -3.53
C ILE A 495 26.74 23.71 -4.19
N LEU A 496 25.96 24.72 -4.61
CA LEU A 496 26.50 25.97 -5.14
C LEU A 496 27.39 26.67 -4.12
N GLY A 497 26.91 26.85 -2.88
CA GLY A 497 27.68 27.49 -1.81
C GLY A 497 28.99 26.76 -1.52
N ILE A 498 28.95 25.44 -1.45
CA ILE A 498 30.12 24.59 -1.19
C ILE A 498 31.10 24.60 -2.36
N SER A 499 30.61 24.62 -3.59
CA SER A 499 31.44 24.75 -4.79
C SER A 499 32.19 26.09 -4.82
N VAL A 500 31.50 27.19 -4.50
CA VAL A 500 32.10 28.54 -4.44
C VAL A 500 33.15 28.62 -3.32
N LEU A 501 32.85 28.06 -2.15
CA LEU A 501 33.80 27.99 -1.03
C LEU A 501 35.05 27.20 -1.40
N TRP A 502 34.90 26.05 -2.04
CA TRP A 502 36.05 25.26 -2.51
C TRP A 502 36.91 26.05 -3.51
N VAL A 503 36.30 26.74 -4.48
CA VAL A 503 37.02 27.61 -5.43
C VAL A 503 37.78 28.70 -4.67
N TYR A 504 37.14 29.35 -3.68
CA TYR A 504 37.78 30.41 -2.90
C TYR A 504 39.01 29.90 -2.13
N PHE A 505 38.90 28.79 -1.40
CA PHE A 505 40.00 28.30 -0.55
C PHE A 505 41.09 27.54 -1.30
N VAL A 506 40.75 26.82 -2.38
CA VAL A 506 41.70 25.97 -3.11
C VAL A 506 42.32 26.68 -4.28
N ALA A 507 41.54 27.52 -4.96
CA ALA A 507 42.05 28.36 -6.03
C ALA A 507 42.46 29.75 -5.52
N ASP A 508 42.46 30.04 -4.22
CA ASP A 508 42.87 31.36 -3.67
C ASP A 508 42.15 32.55 -4.34
N GLY A 509 40.89 32.33 -4.76
CA GLY A 509 40.14 33.31 -5.53
C GLY A 509 40.73 33.61 -6.93
N ALA A 510 41.59 32.76 -7.50
CA ALA A 510 42.06 32.85 -8.88
C ALA A 510 42.59 31.48 -9.41
N LEU A 511 42.10 30.98 -10.56
CA LEU A 511 42.67 29.80 -11.25
C LEU A 511 44.02 30.14 -11.92
N ILE A 512 44.91 30.78 -11.19
CA ILE A 512 46.29 31.09 -11.57
C ILE A 512 47.15 30.04 -10.89
N ALA A 513 47.63 29.07 -11.68
CA ALA A 513 48.69 28.13 -11.34
C ALA A 513 48.94 27.90 -9.83
N ASN A 514 48.02 27.20 -9.16
CA ASN A 514 48.27 26.64 -7.83
C ASN A 514 48.85 25.23 -7.97
N ASP A 515 49.50 24.70 -6.93
CA ASP A 515 50.21 23.41 -6.93
C ASP A 515 49.36 22.16 -7.29
N ILE A 516 48.04 22.33 -7.51
CA ILE A 516 47.12 21.29 -8.01
C ILE A 516 46.89 21.39 -9.52
N TYR A 517 46.84 22.61 -10.05
CA TYR A 517 46.43 22.88 -11.43
C TYR A 517 47.34 23.95 -12.04
N HIS A 518 48.28 23.52 -12.88
CA HIS A 518 49.10 24.42 -13.67
C HIS A 518 48.39 24.76 -14.98
N PHE A 519 47.78 25.96 -15.05
CA PHE A 519 47.21 26.49 -16.29
C PHE A 519 48.19 27.44 -16.97
N SER A 520 48.40 27.24 -18.27
CA SER A 520 49.16 28.18 -19.11
C SER A 520 48.37 28.51 -20.38
N PRO A 521 47.97 29.78 -20.60
CA PRO A 521 48.16 30.94 -19.73
C PRO A 521 47.22 30.94 -18.50
N PRO A 522 47.55 31.72 -17.45
CA PRO A 522 46.71 31.84 -16.25
C PRO A 522 45.30 32.37 -16.55
N ARG A 523 44.32 31.96 -15.75
CA ARG A 523 42.89 32.29 -15.95
C ARG A 523 42.36 33.16 -14.80
N SER A 524 41.43 34.08 -15.10
CA SER A 524 40.83 34.98 -14.10
C SER A 524 39.84 34.26 -13.19
N LEU A 525 39.47 34.84 -12.05
CA LEU A 525 38.44 34.29 -11.16
C LEU A 525 37.07 34.11 -11.84
N GLN A 526 36.75 34.98 -12.79
CA GLN A 526 35.51 34.88 -13.57
C GLN A 526 35.52 33.67 -14.52
N PHE A 527 36.71 33.17 -14.88
CA PHE A 527 36.86 31.98 -15.70
C PHE A 527 36.43 30.76 -14.87
N GLY A 528 35.35 30.11 -15.30
CA GLY A 528 34.81 28.93 -14.61
C GLY A 528 33.74 29.22 -13.56
N LEU A 529 33.66 30.43 -12.98
CA LEU A 529 32.62 30.77 -12.00
C LEU A 529 31.21 30.70 -12.60
N TRP A 530 31.02 31.21 -13.83
CA TRP A 530 29.76 31.06 -14.55
C TRP A 530 29.39 29.59 -14.79
N GLN A 531 30.37 28.74 -15.11
CA GLN A 531 30.16 27.31 -15.35
C GLN A 531 29.75 26.60 -14.06
N VAL A 532 30.37 26.95 -12.93
CA VAL A 532 30.02 26.44 -11.59
C VAL A 532 28.62 26.89 -11.17
N ILE A 533 28.25 28.15 -11.42
CA ILE A 533 26.89 28.64 -11.12
C ILE A 533 25.85 27.94 -11.99
N LEU A 534 26.11 27.87 -13.30
CA LEU A 534 25.20 27.26 -14.25
C LEU A 534 25.01 25.77 -13.95
N SER A 535 26.09 25.01 -13.72
CA SER A 535 25.99 23.58 -13.45
C SER A 535 25.24 23.29 -12.14
N ASN A 536 25.57 23.99 -11.06
CA ASN A 536 24.97 23.73 -9.75
C ASN A 536 23.51 24.17 -9.62
N LEU A 537 23.04 25.12 -10.45
CA LEU A 537 21.62 25.51 -10.46
C LEU A 537 20.81 24.70 -11.47
N THR A 538 21.30 24.52 -12.69
CA THR A 538 20.54 23.86 -13.75
C THR A 538 20.32 22.37 -13.48
N VAL A 539 21.32 21.68 -12.92
CA VAL A 539 21.27 20.24 -12.67
C VAL A 539 20.16 19.86 -11.68
N PRO A 540 20.16 20.33 -10.42
CA PRO A 540 19.12 19.97 -9.46
C PRO A 540 17.73 20.45 -9.85
N LEU A 541 17.60 21.66 -10.43
CA LEU A 541 16.30 22.14 -10.93
C LEU A 541 15.77 21.26 -12.06
N SER A 542 16.63 20.83 -12.99
CA SER A 542 16.22 19.90 -14.06
C SER A 542 15.83 18.53 -13.50
N CYS A 543 16.53 18.02 -12.48
CA CYS A 543 16.20 16.76 -11.83
C CYS A 543 14.82 16.81 -11.15
N VAL A 544 14.52 17.88 -10.42
CA VAL A 544 13.21 18.08 -9.77
C VAL A 544 12.10 18.19 -10.82
N LEU A 545 12.32 18.91 -11.93
CA LEU A 545 11.34 18.99 -13.03
C LEU A 545 11.09 17.62 -13.69
N VAL A 546 12.14 16.81 -13.87
CA VAL A 546 12.01 15.43 -14.38
C VAL A 546 11.22 14.55 -13.40
N GLN A 547 11.42 14.72 -12.10
CA GLN A 547 10.65 14.01 -11.07
C GLN A 547 9.17 14.45 -11.07
N TRP A 548 8.89 15.75 -11.14
CA TRP A 548 7.52 16.28 -11.15
C TRP A 548 6.75 15.94 -12.43
N SER A 549 7.44 15.68 -13.53
CA SER A 549 6.82 15.27 -14.80
C SER A 549 6.50 13.77 -14.87
N GLY A 550 6.87 12.97 -13.87
CA GLY A 550 6.68 11.51 -13.84
C GLY A 550 7.59 10.74 -14.82
N VAL A 551 8.51 11.44 -15.50
CA VAL A 551 9.48 10.84 -16.44
C VAL A 551 10.53 10.01 -15.69
N SER A 552 10.81 10.32 -14.42
CA SER A 552 11.70 9.53 -13.55
C SER A 552 11.27 8.07 -13.42
N ASP A 553 9.96 7.83 -13.32
CA ASP A 553 9.41 6.48 -13.12
C ASP A 553 9.53 5.63 -14.39
N LEU A 554 9.40 6.28 -15.56
CA LEU A 554 9.62 5.67 -16.87
C LEU A 554 11.11 5.35 -17.12
N LEU A 555 12.02 6.23 -16.70
CA LEU A 555 13.47 6.03 -16.84
C LEU A 555 13.99 4.94 -15.88
N THR A 556 13.49 4.89 -14.66
CA THR A 556 13.84 3.83 -13.70
C THR A 556 13.28 2.48 -14.11
N SER A 557 12.04 2.41 -14.61
CA SER A 557 11.47 1.16 -15.13
C SER A 557 12.26 0.63 -16.33
N THR A 558 12.60 1.49 -17.29
CA THR A 558 13.39 1.11 -18.47
C THR A 558 14.83 0.73 -18.13
N ALA A 559 15.48 1.41 -17.19
CA ALA A 559 16.82 1.05 -16.74
C ALA A 559 16.83 -0.29 -15.96
N GLN A 560 15.83 -0.55 -15.13
CA GLN A 560 15.68 -1.84 -14.43
C GLN A 560 15.39 -2.99 -15.40
N GLU A 561 14.58 -2.74 -16.44
CA GLU A 561 14.26 -3.72 -17.47
C GLU A 561 15.47 -4.03 -18.36
N ALA A 562 16.24 -3.00 -18.74
CA ALA A 562 17.52 -3.16 -19.44
C ALA A 562 18.57 -3.90 -18.60
N ALA A 563 18.66 -3.62 -17.30
CA ALA A 563 19.56 -4.33 -16.38
C ALA A 563 19.15 -5.80 -16.23
N ARG A 564 17.85 -6.10 -16.07
CA ARG A 564 17.33 -7.47 -16.02
C ARG A 564 17.67 -8.26 -17.29
N LEU A 565 17.51 -7.65 -18.46
CA LEU A 565 17.86 -8.26 -19.75
C LEU A 565 19.37 -8.49 -19.92
N PHE A 566 20.22 -7.68 -19.30
CA PHE A 566 21.67 -7.83 -19.33
C PHE A 566 22.20 -8.89 -18.37
N PHE A 567 21.58 -9.05 -17.19
CA PHE A 567 21.97 -10.04 -16.18
C PHE A 567 21.27 -11.40 -16.33
N SER A 568 20.29 -11.52 -17.24
CA SER A 568 19.62 -12.79 -17.57
C SER A 568 20.28 -13.58 -18.72
N LYS A 569 21.51 -13.23 -19.11
CA LYS A 569 22.28 -13.94 -20.14
C LYS A 569 23.50 -14.65 -19.55
#